data_AF-A0A524KQP9-F1
#
_entry.id   AF-A0A524KQP9-F1
#
_cell.length_a   1.000
_cell.length_b   1.000
_cell.length_c   1.000
_cell.angle_alpha   90.00
_cell.angle_beta   90.00
_cell.angle_gamma   90.00
#
_symmetry.space_group_name_H-M   'P 1'
#
loop_
_entity.id
_entity.type
_entity.pdbx_description
1 polymer ?
#
loop_
_entity_poly.entity_id
_entity_poly.type
_entity_poly.pdbx_seq_one_letter_code
_entity_poly.pdbx_strand_id
1 'polypeptide(L)'
;MKPRIRSAIVTELVETGTLRSFRVIDTHGHMGEWSAIYFPNPDPESMLRTMDRCGVEWLAFSHHDALQALADGNEKARAAIAAHPDRLLGYWAVNPNYPDRLQKEVAEFGRWR
;
A
#
# COMPACT_ATOMS: atom_id res chain seq x y z
N MET A 1 9.27 0.83 29.80
CA MET A 1 10.10 -0.36 29.47
C MET A 1 11.40 0.15 28.87
N LYS A 2 12.59 -0.27 29.34
CA LYS A 2 13.86 0.15 28.71
C LYS A 2 14.12 -0.71 27.46
N PRO A 3 14.18 -0.14 26.25
CA PRO A 3 14.40 -0.93 25.04
C PRO A 3 15.79 -1.59 25.03
N ARG A 4 15.84 -2.85 24.57
CA ARG A 4 17.11 -3.59 24.39
C ARG A 4 17.96 -3.02 23.26
N ILE A 5 17.32 -2.45 22.24
CA ILE A 5 17.98 -1.78 21.12
C ILE A 5 18.09 -0.29 21.47
N ARG A 6 19.30 0.24 21.42
CA ARG A 6 19.58 1.66 21.67
C ARG A 6 19.77 2.37 20.33
N SER A 7 18.70 3.00 19.84
CA SER A 7 18.74 3.84 18.65
C SER A 7 17.72 4.97 18.79
N ALA A 8 17.96 6.08 18.08
CA ALA A 8 17.03 7.21 18.05
C ALA A 8 15.62 6.79 17.57
N ILE A 9 15.57 5.85 16.61
CA ILE A 9 14.32 5.25 16.11
C ILE A 9 13.54 4.59 17.25
N VAL A 10 14.18 3.69 18.01
CA VAL A 10 13.49 2.94 19.07
C VAL A 10 13.08 3.86 20.21
N THR A 11 13.91 4.84 20.56
CA THR A 11 13.58 5.86 21.55
C THR A 11 12.33 6.63 21.12
N GLU A 12 12.32 7.21 19.93
CA GLU A 12 11.20 8.02 19.42
C GLU A 12 9.91 7.22 19.32
N LEU A 13 9.96 5.99 18.78
CA LEU A 13 8.78 5.14 18.65
C LEU A 13 8.20 4.76 20.03
N VAL A 14 9.05 4.42 21.00
CA VAL A 14 8.59 4.06 22.35
C VAL A 14 8.02 5.26 23.10
N GLU A 15 8.58 6.45 22.91
CA GLU A 15 8.16 7.67 23.61
C GLU A 15 6.91 8.31 22.99
N THR A 16 6.78 8.28 21.66
CA THR A 16 5.72 9.01 20.95
C THR A 16 4.68 8.11 20.28
N GLY A 17 4.96 6.81 20.15
CA GLY A 17 4.13 5.86 19.39
C GLY A 17 4.24 6.00 17.87
N THR A 18 5.04 6.94 17.36
CA THR A 18 5.26 7.16 15.91
C THR A 18 6.71 7.50 15.61
N LEU A 19 7.09 7.58 14.33
CA LEU A 19 8.40 8.05 13.89
C LEU A 19 8.20 9.28 13.01
N ARG A 20 8.42 10.48 13.54
CA ARG A 20 8.25 11.74 12.80
C ARG A 20 9.57 12.36 12.37
N SER A 21 10.65 12.00 13.07
CA SER A 21 12.01 12.43 12.76
C SER A 21 12.64 11.61 11.62
N PHE A 22 11.97 10.54 11.19
CA PHE A 22 12.39 9.66 10.10
C PHE A 22 11.30 9.53 9.05
N ARG A 23 11.71 9.32 7.81
CA ARG A 23 10.80 8.99 6.70
C ARG A 23 10.43 7.52 6.80
N VAL A 24 9.16 7.21 7.02
CA VAL A 24 8.65 5.83 7.05
C VAL A 24 7.97 5.53 5.73
N ILE A 25 8.44 4.50 5.04
CA ILE A 25 7.84 3.97 3.82
C ILE A 25 7.26 2.60 4.16
N ASP A 26 5.95 2.46 4.08
CA ASP A 26 5.28 1.18 4.21
C ASP A 26 5.22 0.51 2.84
N THR A 27 5.80 -0.68 2.72
CA THR A 27 5.87 -1.42 1.45
C THR A 27 4.84 -2.55 1.36
N HIS A 28 3.89 -2.63 2.30
CA HIS A 28 2.88 -3.69 2.35
C HIS A 28 1.50 -3.14 2.73
N GLY A 29 0.87 -2.44 1.78
CA GLY A 29 -0.53 -2.04 1.88
C GLY A 29 -1.48 -2.92 1.07
N HIS A 30 -2.74 -2.96 1.50
CA HIS A 30 -3.85 -3.38 0.65
C HIS A 30 -4.98 -2.35 0.72
N MET A 31 -5.58 -2.04 -0.43
CA MET A 31 -6.65 -1.04 -0.56
C MET A 31 -7.94 -1.68 -1.05
N GLY A 32 -9.07 -1.10 -0.69
CA GLY A 32 -10.39 -1.62 -1.00
C GLY A 32 -10.89 -2.61 0.05
N GLU A 33 -12.19 -2.89 0.00
CA GLU A 33 -12.83 -3.83 0.89
C GLU A 33 -12.45 -5.28 0.55
N TRP A 34 -12.66 -6.17 1.51
CA TRP A 34 -12.53 -7.61 1.28
C TRP A 34 -13.60 -8.36 2.06
N SER A 35 -14.21 -9.38 1.44
CA SER A 35 -15.35 -10.08 2.04
C SER A 35 -15.00 -10.88 3.30
N ALA A 36 -13.73 -11.26 3.48
CA ALA A 36 -13.32 -12.09 4.62
C ALA A 36 -12.86 -11.29 5.86
N ILE A 37 -12.59 -9.99 5.71
CA ILE A 37 -12.00 -9.16 6.78
C ILE A 37 -12.64 -7.77 6.73
N TYR A 38 -13.12 -7.28 7.86
CA TYR A 38 -13.61 -5.89 7.96
C TYR A 38 -12.44 -4.91 8.03
N PHE A 39 -12.36 -4.01 7.05
CA PHE A 39 -11.39 -2.92 7.01
C PHE A 39 -12.10 -1.59 7.31
N PRO A 40 -11.78 -0.91 8.42
CA PRO A 40 -12.47 0.33 8.80
C PRO A 40 -12.10 1.54 7.95
N ASN A 41 -10.99 1.48 7.20
CA ASN A 41 -10.49 2.56 6.34
C ASN A 41 -10.02 1.97 4.99
N PRO A 42 -10.95 1.52 4.12
CA PRO A 42 -10.58 0.80 2.90
C PRO A 42 -10.32 1.71 1.69
N ASP A 43 -10.78 2.96 1.72
CA ASP A 43 -10.67 3.92 0.62
C ASP A 43 -9.37 4.75 0.70
N PRO A 44 -8.88 5.32 -0.43
CA PRO A 44 -7.63 6.08 -0.45
C PRO A 44 -7.54 7.18 0.61
N GLU A 45 -8.61 7.96 0.78
CA GLU A 45 -8.60 9.11 1.69
C GLU A 45 -8.58 8.69 3.16
N SER A 46 -9.32 7.64 3.52
CA SER A 46 -9.27 7.12 4.90
C SER A 46 -7.95 6.42 5.21
N MET A 47 -7.33 5.76 4.23
CA MET A 47 -5.99 5.21 4.35
C MET A 47 -4.95 6.32 4.54
N LEU A 48 -5.00 7.41 3.76
CA LEU A 48 -4.09 8.57 3.91
C LEU A 48 -4.21 9.21 5.30
N ARG A 49 -5.43 9.39 5.81
CA ARG A 49 -5.64 9.87 7.20
C ARG A 49 -5.01 8.91 8.23
N THR A 50 -5.02 7.61 7.96
CA THR A 50 -4.36 6.63 8.82
C THR A 50 -2.84 6.70 8.70
N MET A 51 -2.30 6.86 7.49
CA MET A 51 -0.87 7.10 7.26
C MET A 51 -0.38 8.34 8.02
N ASP A 52 -1.11 9.45 7.90
CA ASP A 52 -0.78 10.71 8.58
C ASP A 52 -0.80 10.54 10.10
N ARG A 53 -1.75 9.78 10.66
CA ARG A 53 -1.80 9.47 12.10
C ARG A 53 -0.62 8.59 12.55
N CYS A 54 -0.19 7.65 11.72
CA CYS A 54 0.89 6.72 12.04
C CYS A 54 2.30 7.26 11.74
N GLY A 55 2.42 8.35 10.97
CA GLY A 55 3.73 8.85 10.51
C GLY A 55 4.29 8.11 9.30
N VAL A 56 3.42 7.54 8.47
CA VAL A 56 3.80 6.89 7.22
C VAL A 56 3.77 7.93 6.10
N GLU A 57 4.92 8.11 5.45
CA GLU A 57 5.06 9.10 4.38
C GLU A 57 4.58 8.54 3.04
N TRP A 58 5.01 7.32 2.70
CA TRP A 58 4.65 6.64 1.46
C TRP A 58 4.09 5.24 1.74
N LEU A 59 3.12 4.82 0.93
CA LEU A 59 2.55 3.47 0.95
C LEU A 59 2.67 2.82 -0.42
N ALA A 60 3.31 1.65 -0.49
CA ALA A 60 3.20 0.73 -1.63
C ALA A 60 2.13 -0.32 -1.36
N PHE A 61 1.14 -0.45 -2.26
CA PHE A 61 -0.02 -1.30 -2.05
C PHE A 61 -0.46 -2.10 -3.28
N SER A 62 -1.29 -3.12 -3.07
CA SER A 62 -2.12 -3.74 -4.09
C SER A 62 -3.61 -3.60 -3.74
N HIS A 63 -4.50 -3.49 -4.73
CA HIS A 63 -5.93 -3.43 -4.46
C HIS A 63 -6.50 -4.84 -4.22
N HIS A 64 -7.33 -5.04 -3.19
CA HIS A 64 -7.93 -6.34 -2.88
C HIS A 64 -8.74 -6.92 -4.03
N ASP A 65 -9.49 -6.09 -4.76
CA ASP A 65 -10.22 -6.50 -5.97
C ASP A 65 -9.36 -7.24 -6.98
N ALA A 66 -8.03 -7.00 -7.03
CA ALA A 66 -7.15 -7.72 -7.95
C ALA A 66 -7.09 -9.24 -7.68
N LEU A 67 -7.49 -9.68 -6.48
CA LEU A 67 -7.61 -11.10 -6.13
C LEU A 67 -8.75 -11.81 -6.88
N GLN A 68 -9.80 -11.07 -7.26
CA GLN A 68 -10.99 -11.63 -7.93
C GLN A 68 -11.15 -11.12 -9.36
N ALA A 69 -10.85 -9.85 -9.58
CA ALA A 69 -10.94 -9.13 -10.84
C ALA A 69 -9.64 -8.33 -11.06
N LEU A 70 -8.63 -9.01 -11.60
CA LEU A 70 -7.27 -8.48 -11.75
C LEU A 70 -7.23 -7.10 -12.43
N ALA A 71 -7.90 -6.96 -13.58
CA ALA A 71 -7.93 -5.73 -14.36
C ALA A 71 -8.58 -4.58 -13.58
N ASP A 72 -9.72 -4.84 -12.94
CA ASP A 72 -10.45 -3.83 -12.17
C ASP A 72 -9.64 -3.39 -10.94
N GLY A 73 -9.02 -4.33 -10.24
CA GLY A 73 -8.16 -4.02 -9.09
C GLY A 73 -6.93 -3.20 -9.47
N ASN A 74 -6.25 -3.55 -10.57
CA ASN A 74 -5.12 -2.78 -11.06
C ASN A 74 -5.53 -1.37 -11.50
N GLU A 75 -6.68 -1.21 -12.15
CA GLU A 75 -7.20 0.10 -12.56
C GLU A 75 -7.60 0.96 -11.34
N LYS A 76 -8.22 0.38 -10.32
CA LYS A 76 -8.52 1.07 -9.05
C LYS A 76 -7.24 1.51 -8.33
N ALA A 77 -6.22 0.66 -8.27
CA ALA A 77 -4.92 1.03 -7.73
C ALA A 77 -4.31 2.20 -8.51
N ARG A 78 -4.34 2.13 -9.85
CA ARG A 78 -3.86 3.20 -10.74
C ARG A 78 -4.57 4.53 -10.48
N ALA A 79 -5.89 4.50 -10.34
CA ALA A 79 -6.69 5.69 -10.08
C ALA A 79 -6.31 6.34 -8.74
N ALA A 80 -6.11 5.55 -7.68
CA ALA A 80 -5.67 6.05 -6.38
C ALA A 80 -4.27 6.67 -6.44
N ILE A 81 -3.33 6.03 -7.14
CA ILE A 81 -1.97 6.56 -7.33
C ILE A 81 -2.00 7.86 -8.12
N ALA A 82 -2.80 7.95 -9.18
CA ALA A 82 -2.94 9.18 -9.96
C ALA A 82 -3.52 10.34 -9.14
N ALA A 83 -4.40 10.05 -8.16
CA ALA A 83 -4.96 11.05 -7.26
C ALA A 83 -3.96 11.52 -6.19
N HIS A 84 -3.02 10.65 -5.77
CA HIS A 84 -2.03 10.94 -4.71
C HIS A 84 -0.61 10.45 -5.07
N PRO A 85 -0.02 10.95 -6.16
CA PRO A 85 1.23 10.42 -6.71
C PRO A 85 2.47 10.67 -5.83
N ASP A 86 2.34 11.58 -4.86
CA ASP A 86 3.36 11.94 -3.88
C ASP A 86 3.27 11.13 -2.58
N ARG A 87 2.25 10.25 -2.45
CA ARG A 87 1.99 9.46 -1.23
C ARG A 87 1.81 7.97 -1.50
N LEU A 88 1.41 7.59 -2.71
CA LEU A 88 1.02 6.22 -3.05
C LEU A 88 1.87 5.62 -4.17
N LEU A 89 2.23 4.35 -4.00
CA LEU A 89 2.87 3.48 -4.99
C LEU A 89 2.04 2.20 -5.16
N GLY A 90 2.09 1.59 -6.35
CA GLY A 90 1.29 0.41 -6.66
C GLY A 90 2.13 -0.80 -7.06
N TYR A 91 1.76 -1.97 -6.55
CA TYR A 91 2.10 -3.24 -7.18
C TYR A 91 1.12 -3.53 -8.31
N TRP A 92 1.64 -3.81 -9.50
CA TRP A 92 0.81 -4.32 -10.58
C TRP A 92 0.59 -5.82 -10.40
N ALA A 93 -0.64 -6.20 -10.08
CA ALA A 93 -0.98 -7.59 -9.85
C ALA A 93 -1.00 -8.37 -11.16
N VAL A 94 -0.52 -9.62 -11.10
CA VAL A 94 -0.61 -10.63 -12.16
C VAL A 94 -1.03 -11.95 -11.53
N ASN A 95 -1.69 -12.82 -12.29
CA ASN A 95 -2.11 -14.13 -11.76
C ASN A 95 -1.35 -15.29 -12.42
N PRO A 96 -0.35 -15.87 -11.73
CA PRO A 96 0.49 -16.92 -12.30
C PRO A 96 -0.25 -18.24 -12.54
N ASN A 97 -1.45 -18.43 -11.98
CA ASN A 97 -2.30 -19.60 -12.29
C ASN A 97 -2.83 -19.59 -13.72
N TYR A 98 -2.72 -18.47 -14.44
CA TYR A 98 -3.10 -18.33 -15.84
C TYR A 98 -1.87 -17.97 -16.70
N PRO A 99 -0.91 -18.90 -16.89
CA PRO A 99 0.37 -18.63 -17.55
C PRO A 99 0.21 -18.09 -18.98
N ASP A 100 -0.82 -18.54 -19.70
CA ASP A 100 -1.15 -18.06 -21.06
C ASP A 100 -1.48 -16.55 -21.10
N ARG A 101 -1.88 -15.96 -19.96
CA ARG A 101 -2.24 -14.55 -19.82
C ARG A 101 -1.09 -13.71 -19.27
N LEU A 102 -0.13 -14.34 -18.59
CA LEU A 102 0.94 -13.65 -17.85
C LEU A 102 1.71 -12.65 -18.72
N GLN A 103 2.12 -13.07 -19.93
CA GLN A 103 2.85 -12.19 -20.85
C GLN A 103 2.03 -10.95 -21.23
N LYS A 104 0.74 -11.13 -21.48
CA LYS A 104 -0.17 -10.02 -21.77
C LYS A 104 -0.30 -9.11 -20.55
N GLU A 105 -0.60 -9.65 -19.38
CA GLU A 105 -0.80 -8.91 -18.11
C GLU A 105 0.43 -8.10 -17.69
N VAL A 106 1.63 -8.67 -17.86
CA VAL A 106 2.91 -7.96 -17.63
C VAL A 106 3.14 -6.87 -18.68
N ALA A 107 2.80 -7.13 -19.95
CA ALA A 107 2.89 -6.10 -20.99
C ALA A 107 1.93 -4.93 -20.75
N GLU A 108 0.81 -5.15 -20.04
CA GLU A 108 -0.12 -4.07 -19.68
C GLU A 108 0.51 -3.06 -18.73
N PHE A 109 1.30 -3.53 -17.77
CA PHE A 109 2.08 -2.66 -16.88
C PHE A 109 3.00 -1.72 -17.65
N GLY A 110 3.67 -2.24 -18.70
CA GLY A 110 4.63 -1.46 -19.50
C GLY A 110 4.02 -0.26 -20.22
N ARG A 111 2.69 -0.19 -20.36
CA ARG A 111 1.98 0.95 -20.95
C ARG A 111 1.86 2.15 -20.01
N TRP A 112 2.23 1.98 -18.74
CA TRP A 112 2.02 2.96 -17.67
C TRP A 112 3.32 3.45 -17.04
N ARG A 113 4.45 3.30 -17.75
CA ARG A 113 5.75 3.89 -17.38
C ARG A 113 5.80 5.39 -17.58
#